data_AF-A0A383DK20-F1
#
_entry.id   AF-A0A383DK20-F1
#
_cell.length_a   1.000
_cell.length_b   1.000
_cell.length_c   1.000
_cell.angle_alpha   90.00
_cell.angle_beta   90.00
_cell.angle_gamma   90.00
#
_symmetry.space_group_name_H-M   'P 1'
#
loop_
_entity.id
_entity.type
_entity.pdbx_description
1 polymer ?
#
loop_
_entity_poly.entity_id
_entity_poly.type
_entity_poly.pdbx_seq_one_letter_code
_entity_poly.pdbx_strand_id
1 'polypeptide(L)'
;TLGEVHIVGDFPGSEDQALRTVALQEGEVFKASHLREDVFRLTGYFSNFGFAFVNVEPETQVEQDDSVVNISYRVDKGPEVYVDRIDIAGNTKTRDKVIRRELRVREQSKFNATGIEHSRARVSRLGFFQDVNIATRRGARSDLLNVLVDVKEAQTGAFSVGAGFNTATSLIGSARIQETNLMGYGHQFIISGSMGSRYRNSTLSWTNPYVMDTHLTLGVELFDWRFAFEDFDRA
;
A
#
# COMPACT_ATOMS: atom_id res chain seq x y z
N THR A 1 12.66 -25.01 -27.89
CA THR A 1 11.41 -24.80 -27.12
C THR A 1 11.66 -25.18 -25.68
N LEU A 2 10.78 -24.81 -24.76
CA LEU A 2 10.85 -25.29 -23.37
C LEU A 2 10.42 -26.75 -23.32
N GLY A 3 11.24 -27.57 -22.68
CA GLY A 3 10.91 -28.94 -22.31
C GLY A 3 10.24 -28.96 -20.94
N GLU A 4 10.73 -29.82 -20.05
CA GLU A 4 10.18 -30.01 -18.71
C GLU A 4 10.53 -28.84 -17.77
N VAL A 5 9.55 -28.39 -17.00
CA VAL A 5 9.72 -27.38 -15.96
C VAL A 5 9.29 -27.95 -14.62
N HIS A 6 10.25 -28.17 -13.71
CA HIS A 6 9.98 -28.73 -12.39
C HIS A 6 10.71 -27.98 -11.28
N ILE A 7 10.24 -28.14 -10.05
CA ILE A 7 10.81 -27.46 -8.88
C ILE A 7 11.40 -28.51 -7.94
N VAL A 8 12.67 -28.38 -7.61
CA VAL A 8 13.40 -29.30 -6.74
C VAL A 8 13.57 -28.66 -5.37
N GLY A 9 13.02 -29.27 -4.32
CA GLY A 9 13.20 -28.78 -2.96
C GLY A 9 12.07 -29.17 -2.03
N ASP A 10 11.98 -28.46 -0.91
CA ASP A 10 11.00 -28.69 0.14
C ASP A 10 9.95 -27.56 0.11
N PHE A 11 8.67 -27.89 -0.04
CA PHE A 11 7.60 -26.93 -0.36
C PHE A 11 6.62 -26.72 0.80
N PRO A 12 6.18 -25.49 1.09
CA PRO A 12 5.14 -25.23 2.08
C PRO A 12 3.70 -25.52 1.59
N GLY A 13 3.56 -26.30 0.52
CA GLY A 13 2.31 -26.62 -0.18
C GLY A 13 2.52 -27.76 -1.19
N SER A 14 1.78 -27.77 -2.30
CA SER A 14 2.05 -28.69 -3.42
C SER A 14 2.91 -28.03 -4.49
N GLU A 15 3.72 -28.84 -5.18
CA GLU A 15 4.53 -28.38 -6.32
C GLU A 15 3.66 -27.70 -7.39
N ASP A 16 2.48 -28.28 -7.70
CA ASP A 16 1.52 -27.71 -8.65
C ASP A 16 1.12 -26.26 -8.33
N GLN A 17 1.01 -25.90 -7.05
CA GLN A 17 0.66 -24.54 -6.66
C GLN A 17 1.81 -23.58 -6.91
N ALA A 18 3.04 -24.01 -6.67
CA ALA A 18 4.23 -23.23 -6.95
C ALA A 18 4.46 -23.10 -8.47
N LEU A 19 4.30 -24.19 -9.23
CA LEU A 19 4.41 -24.19 -10.69
C LEU A 19 3.39 -23.26 -11.36
N ARG A 20 2.17 -23.13 -10.82
CA ARG A 20 1.17 -22.16 -11.32
C ARG A 20 1.60 -20.70 -11.19
N THR A 21 2.60 -20.39 -10.36
CA THR A 21 3.12 -19.01 -10.24
C THR A 21 4.17 -18.70 -11.32
N VAL A 22 4.81 -19.71 -11.89
CA VAL A 22 5.87 -19.59 -12.91
C VAL A 22 5.27 -19.10 -14.23
N ALA A 23 5.98 -18.22 -14.93
CA ALA A 23 5.65 -17.65 -16.23
C ALA A 23 6.12 -18.53 -17.39
N LEU A 24 7.25 -19.24 -17.24
CA LEU A 24 7.68 -20.24 -18.21
C LEU A 24 6.76 -21.46 -18.17
N GLN A 25 6.21 -21.81 -19.33
CA GLN A 25 5.38 -22.99 -19.53
C GLN A 25 6.02 -23.93 -20.55
N GLU A 26 5.77 -25.22 -20.40
CA GLU A 26 6.24 -26.25 -21.31
C GLU A 26 5.72 -25.99 -22.73
N GLY A 27 6.59 -26.19 -23.73
CA GLY A 27 6.27 -25.94 -25.14
C GLY A 27 6.40 -24.48 -25.61
N GLU A 28 6.55 -23.50 -24.72
CA GLU A 28 6.78 -22.11 -25.13
C GLU A 28 8.22 -21.85 -25.61
N VAL A 29 8.45 -20.69 -26.21
CA VAL A 29 9.81 -20.23 -26.56
C VAL A 29 10.52 -19.74 -25.31
N PHE A 30 11.72 -20.28 -25.04
CA PHE A 30 12.54 -19.88 -23.90
C PHE A 30 12.83 -18.37 -23.92
N LYS A 31 12.55 -17.69 -22.80
CA LYS A 31 12.84 -16.28 -22.57
C LYS A 31 13.57 -16.11 -21.25
N ALA A 32 14.80 -15.61 -21.29
CA ALA A 32 15.59 -15.31 -20.09
C ALA A 32 14.96 -14.23 -19.19
N SER A 33 14.04 -13.41 -19.71
CA SER A 33 13.24 -12.48 -18.91
C SER A 33 12.25 -13.22 -18.01
N HIS A 34 11.57 -14.24 -18.53
CA HIS A 34 10.62 -15.04 -17.76
C HIS A 34 11.35 -15.87 -16.70
N LEU A 35 12.54 -16.42 -17.01
CA LEU A 35 13.36 -17.15 -16.02
C LEU A 35 13.66 -16.30 -14.78
N ARG A 36 14.03 -15.04 -14.97
CA ARG A 36 14.25 -14.09 -13.85
C ARG A 36 12.95 -13.79 -13.12
N GLU A 37 11.87 -13.58 -13.86
CA GLU A 37 10.54 -13.35 -13.28
C GLU A 37 10.09 -14.52 -12.40
N ASP A 38 10.36 -15.76 -12.83
CA ASP A 38 10.00 -16.97 -12.11
C ASP A 38 10.74 -17.10 -10.79
N VAL A 39 12.04 -16.79 -10.78
CA VAL A 39 12.82 -16.68 -9.54
C VAL A 39 12.17 -15.68 -8.57
N PHE A 40 11.74 -14.50 -9.06
CA PHE A 40 11.05 -13.51 -8.22
C PHE A 40 9.69 -14.01 -7.72
N ARG A 41 8.89 -14.64 -8.59
CA ARG A 41 7.55 -15.15 -8.26
C ARG A 41 7.61 -16.31 -7.27
N LEU A 42 8.52 -17.26 -7.46
CA LEU A 42 8.77 -18.35 -6.52
C LEU A 42 9.27 -17.78 -5.18
N THR A 43 10.27 -16.90 -5.19
CA THR A 43 10.74 -16.25 -3.95
C THR A 43 9.59 -15.57 -3.20
N GLY A 44 8.71 -14.85 -3.92
CA GLY A 44 7.51 -14.22 -3.36
C GLY A 44 6.50 -15.22 -2.80
N TYR A 45 6.25 -16.33 -3.52
CA TYR A 45 5.38 -17.42 -3.07
C TYR A 45 5.86 -17.96 -1.72
N PHE A 46 7.10 -18.41 -1.61
CA PHE A 46 7.65 -18.93 -0.35
C PHE A 46 7.70 -17.85 0.75
N SER A 47 8.01 -16.61 0.40
CA SER A 47 8.00 -15.49 1.36
C SER A 47 6.62 -15.22 1.96
N ASN A 48 5.55 -15.50 1.22
CA ASN A 48 4.18 -15.40 1.73
C ASN A 48 3.81 -16.51 2.70
N PHE A 49 4.52 -17.65 2.64
CA PHE A 49 4.44 -18.72 3.63
C PHE A 49 5.40 -18.51 4.82
N GLY A 50 6.05 -17.34 4.95
CA GLY A 50 6.91 -17.01 6.11
C GLY A 50 8.37 -17.37 5.99
N PHE A 51 8.83 -17.73 4.79
CA PHE A 51 10.25 -17.98 4.52
C PHE A 51 10.88 -16.71 3.97
N ALA A 52 11.48 -15.88 4.83
CA ALA A 52 12.00 -14.57 4.42
C ALA A 52 13.33 -14.61 3.65
N PHE A 53 14.05 -15.73 3.73
CA PHE A 53 15.41 -15.88 3.21
C PHE A 53 15.55 -17.05 2.25
N VAL A 54 14.52 -17.24 1.40
CA VAL A 54 14.48 -18.30 0.40
C VAL A 54 15.52 -18.03 -0.66
N ASN A 55 16.27 -19.07 -1.04
CA ASN A 55 17.15 -19.04 -2.20
C ASN A 55 16.56 -19.91 -3.31
N VAL A 56 16.29 -19.31 -4.47
CA VAL A 56 15.80 -20.00 -5.67
C VAL A 56 16.89 -19.92 -6.73
N GLU A 57 17.48 -21.07 -7.07
CA GLU A 57 18.53 -21.18 -8.07
C GLU A 57 17.99 -21.90 -9.32
N PRO A 58 17.86 -21.18 -10.46
CA PRO A 58 17.44 -21.81 -11.71
C PRO A 58 18.62 -22.56 -12.35
N GLU A 59 18.41 -23.83 -12.65
CA GLU A 59 19.31 -24.66 -13.43
C GLU A 59 18.70 -24.90 -14.81
N THR A 60 19.46 -24.60 -15.86
CA THR A 60 19.03 -24.81 -17.25
C THR A 60 19.82 -25.94 -17.88
N GLN A 61 19.13 -26.95 -18.41
CA GLN A 61 19.73 -28.02 -19.18
C GLN A 61 19.30 -27.89 -20.64
N VAL A 62 20.27 -27.78 -21.55
CA VAL A 62 20.02 -27.62 -22.98
C VAL A 62 20.31 -28.95 -23.67
N GLU A 63 19.28 -29.52 -24.29
CA GLU A 63 19.42 -30.71 -25.13
C GLU A 63 19.77 -30.25 -26.56
N GLN A 64 21.01 -30.53 -26.97
CA GLN A 64 21.56 -30.03 -28.23
C GLN A 64 20.89 -30.64 -29.47
N ASP A 65 20.35 -31.85 -29.36
CA ASP A 65 19.78 -32.57 -30.49
C ASP A 65 18.40 -32.03 -30.91
N ASP A 66 17.55 -31.64 -29.94
CA ASP A 66 16.17 -31.21 -30.21
C ASP A 66 15.94 -29.69 -30.01
N SER A 67 16.98 -28.92 -29.68
CA SER A 67 16.86 -27.49 -29.32
C SER A 67 15.83 -27.26 -28.20
N VAL A 68 15.77 -28.21 -27.25
CA VAL A 68 14.88 -28.20 -26.09
C VAL A 68 15.66 -27.72 -24.86
N VAL A 69 15.04 -26.87 -24.04
CA VAL A 69 15.61 -26.36 -22.79
C VAL A 69 14.74 -26.83 -21.63
N ASN A 70 15.29 -27.69 -20.78
CA ASN A 70 14.69 -28.11 -19.52
C ASN A 70 15.12 -27.17 -18.40
N ILE A 71 14.22 -26.89 -17.47
CA ILE A 71 14.46 -25.93 -16.38
C ILE A 71 14.09 -26.58 -15.05
N SER A 72 15.06 -26.61 -14.14
CA SER A 72 14.90 -27.06 -12.77
C SER A 72 15.14 -25.91 -11.80
N TYR A 73 14.14 -25.60 -10.98
CA TYR A 73 14.27 -24.57 -9.94
C TYR A 73 14.65 -25.22 -8.62
N ARG A 74 15.91 -25.09 -8.19
CA ARG A 74 16.36 -25.59 -6.89
C ARG A 74 15.99 -24.57 -5.81
N VAL A 75 15.15 -24.97 -4.86
CA VAL A 75 14.68 -24.08 -3.78
C VAL A 75 15.18 -24.52 -2.42
N ASP A 76 15.90 -23.63 -1.74
CA ASP A 76 16.18 -23.71 -0.30
C ASP A 76 15.30 -22.70 0.43
N LYS A 77 14.28 -23.20 1.14
CA LYS A 77 13.33 -22.35 1.88
C LYS A 77 13.91 -21.77 3.17
N GLY A 78 14.93 -22.39 3.76
CA GLY A 78 15.41 -22.04 5.09
C GLY A 78 14.34 -22.18 6.21
N PRO A 79 14.59 -21.64 7.41
CA PRO A 79 13.64 -21.69 8.52
C PRO A 79 12.45 -20.74 8.32
N GLU A 80 11.32 -21.06 8.95
CA GLU A 80 10.24 -20.09 9.09
C GLU A 80 10.69 -18.90 9.93
N VAL A 81 10.29 -17.70 9.50
CA VAL A 81 10.68 -16.45 10.13
C VAL A 81 9.46 -15.75 10.72
N TYR A 82 9.64 -15.23 11.93
CA TYR A 82 8.64 -14.45 12.64
C TYR A 82 9.10 -13.00 12.78
N VAL A 83 8.15 -12.08 12.73
CA VAL A 83 8.40 -10.66 13.02
C VAL A 83 8.61 -10.51 14.52
N ASP A 84 9.81 -10.13 14.96
CA ASP A 84 10.12 -9.89 16.36
C ASP A 84 9.53 -8.55 16.83
N ARG A 85 10.03 -7.44 16.25
CA ARG A 85 9.53 -6.08 16.50
C ARG A 85 9.34 -5.26 15.23
N ILE A 86 8.47 -4.27 15.33
CA ILE A 86 8.25 -3.25 14.31
C ILE A 86 8.67 -1.89 14.87
N ASP A 87 9.81 -1.41 14.38
CA ASP A 87 10.37 -0.11 14.70
C ASP A 87 9.86 0.91 13.67
N ILE A 88 9.25 1.99 14.13
CA ILE A 88 8.78 3.09 13.26
C ILE A 88 9.64 4.32 13.56
N ALA A 89 10.21 4.92 12.51
CA ALA A 89 11.15 6.03 12.60
C ALA A 89 10.81 7.15 11.62
N GLY A 90 11.23 8.37 11.95
CA GLY A 90 11.06 9.56 11.12
C GLY A 90 9.69 10.26 11.22
N ASN A 91 8.75 9.70 12.00
CA ASN A 91 7.45 10.29 12.31
C ASN A 91 7.52 11.28 13.49
N THR A 92 7.94 12.53 13.24
CA THR A 92 8.13 13.54 14.30
C THR A 92 6.82 14.19 14.78
N LYS A 93 5.86 14.43 13.89
CA LYS A 93 4.52 14.98 14.16
C LYS A 93 3.49 13.86 14.30
N THR A 94 3.55 12.86 13.41
CA THR A 94 2.56 11.79 13.28
C THR A 94 2.75 10.74 14.36
N ARG A 95 1.67 10.39 15.06
CA ARG A 95 1.74 9.38 16.12
C ARG A 95 2.02 8.00 15.56
N ASP A 96 2.84 7.23 16.28
CA ASP A 96 3.19 5.86 15.93
C ASP A 96 1.98 5.00 15.57
N LYS A 97 0.91 5.08 16.38
CA LYS A 97 -0.33 4.32 16.18
C LYS A 97 -1.02 4.56 14.84
N VAL A 98 -0.84 5.74 14.24
CA VAL A 98 -1.42 6.08 12.93
C VAL A 98 -0.77 5.28 11.82
N ILE A 99 0.54 5.04 11.92
CA ILE A 99 1.30 4.19 10.98
C ILE A 99 1.04 2.73 11.32
N ARG A 100 1.13 2.36 12.61
CA ARG A 100 1.00 0.98 13.09
C ARG A 100 -0.32 0.31 12.70
N ARG A 101 -1.44 1.03 12.73
CA ARG A 101 -2.76 0.50 12.29
C ARG A 101 -2.86 0.25 10.78
N GLU A 102 -2.00 0.88 9.98
CA GLU A 102 -1.94 0.65 8.53
C GLU A 102 -1.15 -0.61 8.17
N LEU A 103 -0.34 -1.14 9.09
CA LEU A 103 0.45 -2.34 8.86
C LEU A 103 -0.44 -3.60 8.82
N ARG A 104 -0.13 -4.49 7.89
CA ARG A 104 -0.76 -5.82 7.71
C ARG A 104 0.06 -6.94 8.35
N VAL A 105 1.29 -6.64 8.74
CA VAL A 105 2.13 -7.51 9.57
C VAL A 105 2.00 -7.11 11.03
N ARG A 106 2.15 -8.08 11.94
CA ARG A 106 2.14 -7.84 13.38
C ARG A 106 3.39 -8.42 14.01
N GLU A 107 3.79 -7.85 15.12
CA GLU A 107 4.82 -8.42 15.98
C GLU A 107 4.37 -9.82 16.44
N GLN A 108 5.33 -10.74 16.57
CA GLN A 108 5.15 -12.14 16.91
C GLN A 108 4.28 -12.95 15.93
N SER A 109 4.06 -12.44 14.72
CA SER A 109 3.38 -13.16 13.65
C SER A 109 4.35 -13.68 12.60
N LYS A 110 3.92 -14.71 11.86
CA LYS A 110 4.68 -15.27 10.73
C LYS A 110 4.94 -14.17 9.70
N PHE A 111 6.17 -14.13 9.16
CA PHE A 111 6.52 -13.19 8.11
C PHE A 111 5.60 -13.37 6.89
N ASN A 112 5.28 -12.25 6.24
CA ASN A 112 4.50 -12.26 5.01
C ASN A 112 4.91 -11.09 4.13
N ALA A 113 5.57 -11.38 3.01
CA ALA A 113 6.06 -10.36 2.09
C ALA A 113 4.92 -9.52 1.48
N THR A 114 3.82 -10.14 1.07
CA THR A 114 2.62 -9.43 0.57
C THR A 114 2.04 -8.48 1.61
N GLY A 115 2.08 -8.89 2.88
CA GLY A 115 1.72 -8.06 4.03
C GLY A 115 2.60 -6.81 4.14
N ILE A 116 3.91 -6.93 3.96
CA ILE A 116 4.84 -5.78 3.94
C ILE A 116 4.52 -4.83 2.78
N GLU A 117 4.31 -5.37 1.57
CA GLU A 117 3.97 -4.57 0.39
C GLU A 117 2.64 -3.81 0.57
N HIS A 118 1.61 -4.48 1.06
CA HIS A 118 0.33 -3.84 1.38
C HIS A 118 0.48 -2.81 2.50
N SER A 119 1.33 -3.07 3.50
CA SER A 119 1.61 -2.12 4.58
C SER A 119 2.21 -0.84 4.01
N ARG A 120 3.22 -0.94 3.14
CA ARG A 120 3.84 0.21 2.47
C ARG A 120 2.80 1.00 1.69
N ALA A 121 2.01 0.32 0.85
CA ALA A 121 0.97 0.95 0.04
C ALA A 121 -0.11 1.65 0.89
N ARG A 122 -0.49 1.09 2.04
CA ARG A 122 -1.46 1.72 2.96
C ARG A 122 -0.89 2.94 3.65
N VAL A 123 0.34 2.86 4.17
CA VAL A 123 1.02 3.99 4.82
C VAL A 123 1.25 5.12 3.82
N SER A 124 1.67 4.83 2.58
CA SER A 124 1.81 5.85 1.53
C SER A 124 0.47 6.50 1.15
N ARG A 125 -0.62 5.73 1.13
CA ARG A 125 -1.97 6.23 0.80
C ARG A 125 -2.53 7.21 1.83
N LEU A 126 -1.99 7.24 3.06
CA LEU A 126 -2.34 8.27 4.03
C LEU A 126 -2.03 9.68 3.52
N GLY A 127 -1.02 9.83 2.65
CA GLY A 127 -0.58 11.14 2.16
C GLY A 127 0.11 12.00 3.22
N PHE A 128 0.49 11.41 4.37
CA PHE A 128 1.18 12.11 5.46
C PHE A 128 2.71 12.13 5.30
N PHE A 129 3.22 11.31 4.39
CA PHE A 129 4.64 11.08 4.20
C PHE A 129 4.99 11.26 2.73
N GLN A 130 6.14 11.89 2.47
CA GLN A 130 6.68 12.05 1.11
C GLN A 130 7.48 10.82 0.69
N ASP A 131 8.00 10.07 1.67
CA ASP A 131 8.73 8.82 1.45
C ASP A 131 8.37 7.82 2.55
N VAL A 132 8.23 6.55 2.15
CA VAL A 132 7.85 5.43 3.02
C VAL A 132 8.70 4.23 2.62
N ASN A 133 9.69 3.93 3.43
CA ASN A 133 10.55 2.77 3.28
C ASN A 133 10.23 1.74 4.37
N ILE A 134 10.01 0.49 3.97
CA ILE A 134 9.85 -0.62 4.92
C ILE A 134 10.95 -1.62 4.62
N ALA A 135 11.92 -1.69 5.54
CA ALA A 135 13.07 -2.55 5.45
C ALA A 135 12.97 -3.70 6.45
N THR A 136 13.39 -4.88 6.01
CA THR A 136 13.48 -6.09 6.83
C THR A 136 14.93 -6.33 7.21
N ARG A 137 15.21 -6.64 8.48
CA ARG A 137 16.56 -6.93 8.99
C ARG A 137 16.54 -8.21 9.80
N ARG A 138 17.57 -9.05 9.63
CA ARG A 138 17.73 -10.26 10.45
C ARG A 138 17.73 -9.88 11.93
N GLY A 139 16.97 -10.62 12.73
CA GLY A 139 16.91 -10.48 14.18
C GLY A 139 18.10 -11.14 14.87
N ALA A 140 18.01 -11.24 16.20
CA ALA A 140 19.06 -11.86 17.01
C ALA A 140 19.17 -13.38 16.77
N ARG A 141 18.07 -14.02 16.35
CA ARG A 141 18.02 -15.44 15.97
C ARG A 141 17.72 -15.57 14.47
N SER A 142 18.07 -16.71 13.90
CA SER A 142 17.85 -17.01 12.48
C SER A 142 16.37 -17.09 12.07
N ASP A 143 15.47 -17.36 13.03
CA ASP A 143 14.02 -17.43 12.87
C ASP A 143 13.30 -16.11 13.18
N LEU A 144 14.05 -15.04 13.48
CA LEU A 144 13.51 -13.74 13.85
C LEU A 144 13.93 -12.64 12.86
N LEU A 145 13.03 -11.68 12.69
CA LEU A 145 13.15 -10.56 11.78
C LEU A 145 12.68 -9.28 12.47
N ASN A 146 13.41 -8.18 12.30
CA ASN A 146 12.95 -6.85 12.66
C ASN A 146 12.46 -6.13 11.41
N VAL A 147 11.34 -5.43 11.54
CA VAL A 147 10.79 -4.57 10.48
C VAL A 147 11.03 -3.11 10.87
N LEU A 148 11.76 -2.37 10.05
CA LEU A 148 11.95 -0.94 10.20
C LEU A 148 11.06 -0.22 9.19
N VAL A 149 10.10 0.56 9.69
CA VAL A 149 9.27 1.47 8.91
C VAL A 149 9.89 2.87 9.05
N ASP A 150 10.63 3.28 8.04
CA ASP A 150 11.27 4.58 7.98
C ASP A 150 10.45 5.51 7.09
N VAL A 151 9.96 6.61 7.66
CA VAL A 151 9.09 7.56 6.95
C VAL A 151 9.65 8.96 6.99
N LYS A 152 9.40 9.73 5.94
CA LYS A 152 9.69 11.15 5.91
C LYS A 152 8.41 11.95 5.84
N GLU A 153 8.12 12.74 6.87
CA GLU A 153 6.89 13.52 6.94
C GLU A 153 6.75 14.53 5.81
N ALA A 154 5.53 14.68 5.31
CA ALA A 154 5.14 15.65 4.30
C ALA A 154 4.25 16.75 4.90
N GLN A 155 4.05 17.81 4.12
CA GLN A 155 3.07 18.83 4.45
C GLN A 155 1.65 18.29 4.22
N THR A 156 0.88 18.16 5.29
CA THR A 156 -0.50 17.64 5.27
C THR A 156 -1.56 18.74 5.21
N GLY A 157 -1.15 20.00 5.39
CA GLY A 157 -1.98 21.18 5.31
C GLY A 157 -1.97 21.80 3.90
N ALA A 158 -3.15 22.18 3.40
CA ALA A 158 -3.29 22.87 2.12
C ALA A 158 -4.32 24.01 2.20
N PHE A 159 -4.06 25.05 1.41
CA PHE A 159 -4.97 26.17 1.17
C PHE A 159 -5.29 26.21 -0.33
N SER A 160 -6.56 26.38 -0.66
CA SER A 160 -7.01 26.54 -2.04
C SER A 160 -8.01 27.68 -2.17
N VAL A 161 -7.92 28.39 -3.29
CA VAL A 161 -8.85 29.44 -3.71
C VAL A 161 -9.26 29.12 -5.13
N GLY A 162 -10.55 29.27 -5.43
CA GLY A 162 -11.10 29.00 -6.74
C GLY A 162 -12.12 30.05 -7.16
N ALA A 163 -12.31 30.15 -8.47
CA ALA A 163 -13.42 30.87 -9.06
C ALA A 163 -14.04 30.02 -10.19
N GLY A 164 -15.35 30.14 -10.39
CA GLY A 164 -16.08 29.42 -11.42
C GLY A 164 -17.24 30.25 -11.95
N PHE A 165 -17.80 29.87 -13.09
CA PHE A 165 -18.95 30.55 -13.67
C PHE A 165 -19.99 29.53 -14.12
N ASN A 166 -21.26 29.78 -13.81
CA ASN A 166 -22.37 28.99 -14.34
C ASN A 166 -23.58 29.87 -14.67
N THR A 167 -24.50 29.37 -15.50
CA THR A 167 -25.69 30.14 -15.93
C THR A 167 -26.71 30.37 -14.81
N ALA A 168 -26.79 29.48 -13.82
CA ALA A 168 -27.78 29.56 -12.74
C ALA A 168 -27.39 30.52 -11.60
N THR A 169 -26.10 30.63 -11.29
CA THR A 169 -25.57 31.39 -10.13
C THR A 169 -24.45 32.35 -10.50
N SER A 170 -24.18 32.54 -11.79
CA SER A 170 -23.16 33.42 -12.37
C SER A 170 -21.77 33.15 -11.82
N LEU A 171 -21.02 34.18 -11.42
CA LEU A 171 -19.67 34.05 -10.88
C LEU A 171 -19.71 33.48 -9.46
N ILE A 172 -18.82 32.53 -9.21
CA ILE A 172 -18.63 31.84 -7.94
C ILE A 172 -17.19 32.06 -7.49
N GLY A 173 -16.98 32.44 -6.24
CA GLY A 173 -15.69 32.36 -5.55
C GLY A 173 -15.72 31.29 -4.46
N SER A 174 -14.61 30.59 -4.25
CA SER A 174 -14.46 29.63 -3.17
C SER A 174 -13.08 29.72 -2.51
N ALA A 175 -13.03 29.40 -1.23
CA ALA A 175 -11.79 29.24 -0.48
C ALA A 175 -11.91 28.03 0.44
N ARG A 176 -10.80 27.29 0.62
CA ARG A 176 -10.72 26.12 1.48
C ARG A 176 -9.36 26.05 2.16
N ILE A 177 -9.38 25.79 3.46
CA ILE A 177 -8.21 25.40 4.26
C ILE A 177 -8.46 23.96 4.71
N GLN A 178 -7.48 23.09 4.54
CA GLN A 178 -7.56 21.71 4.99
C GLN A 178 -6.28 21.28 5.70
N GLU A 179 -6.41 20.37 6.66
CA GLU A 179 -5.32 19.65 7.32
C GLU A 179 -5.75 18.19 7.48
N THR A 180 -5.04 17.25 6.83
CA THR A 180 -5.42 15.83 6.79
C THR A 180 -4.83 15.01 7.93
N ASN A 181 -3.88 15.57 8.67
CA ASN A 181 -3.22 14.95 9.82
C ASN A 181 -3.14 15.92 11.00
N LEU A 182 -4.31 16.41 11.42
CA LEU A 182 -4.43 17.41 12.48
C LEU A 182 -3.71 16.91 13.75
N MET A 183 -2.71 17.66 14.19
CA MET A 183 -1.88 17.37 15.36
C MET A 183 -1.26 15.95 15.36
N GLY A 184 -1.11 15.31 14.20
CA GLY A 184 -0.50 13.99 14.09
C GLY A 184 -1.41 12.81 14.42
N TYR A 185 -2.72 13.02 14.61
CA TYR A 185 -3.69 11.95 14.94
C TYR A 185 -4.28 11.23 13.71
N GLY A 186 -3.99 11.72 12.50
CA GLY A 186 -4.67 11.30 11.28
C GLY A 186 -6.14 11.75 11.23
N HIS A 187 -6.49 12.80 11.96
CA HIS A 187 -7.80 13.46 11.85
C HIS A 187 -7.77 14.48 10.72
N GLN A 188 -8.87 14.59 9.99
CA GLN A 188 -9.04 15.60 8.96
C GLN A 188 -9.82 16.79 9.52
N PHE A 189 -9.38 17.99 9.17
CA PHE A 189 -10.04 19.24 9.48
C PHE A 189 -10.13 20.10 8.23
N ILE A 190 -11.33 20.59 7.92
CA ILE A 190 -11.60 21.38 6.72
C ILE A 190 -12.43 22.60 7.11
N ILE A 191 -11.97 23.78 6.68
CA ILE A 191 -12.77 25.00 6.64
C ILE A 191 -12.97 25.34 5.17
N SER A 192 -14.20 25.53 4.72
CA SER A 192 -14.47 25.96 3.36
C SER A 192 -15.61 26.95 3.30
N GLY A 193 -15.53 27.88 2.37
CA GLY A 193 -16.63 28.80 2.05
C GLY A 193 -16.70 29.05 0.55
N SER A 194 -17.90 29.28 0.06
CA SER A 194 -18.11 29.73 -1.31
C SER A 194 -19.30 30.68 -1.42
N MET A 195 -19.22 31.58 -2.38
CA MET A 195 -20.17 32.66 -2.58
C MET A 195 -20.39 32.87 -4.08
N GLY A 196 -21.66 32.94 -4.48
CA GLY A 196 -22.09 33.34 -5.82
C GLY A 196 -23.27 34.31 -5.74
N SER A 197 -23.85 34.69 -6.89
CA SER A 197 -24.89 35.72 -6.94
C SER A 197 -26.16 35.42 -6.12
N ARG A 198 -26.53 34.13 -6.00
CA ARG A 198 -27.76 33.68 -5.31
C ARG A 198 -27.50 32.75 -4.15
N TYR A 199 -26.24 32.38 -3.89
CA TYR A 199 -25.92 31.40 -2.86
C TYR A 199 -24.67 31.78 -2.07
N ARG A 200 -24.67 31.39 -0.81
CA ARG A 200 -23.50 31.43 0.07
C ARG A 200 -23.48 30.18 0.92
N ASN A 201 -22.32 29.53 1.01
CA ASN A 201 -22.10 28.42 1.93
C ASN A 201 -20.83 28.64 2.75
N SER A 202 -20.84 28.10 3.95
CA SER A 202 -19.68 28.03 4.82
C SER A 202 -19.78 26.74 5.63
N THR A 203 -18.73 25.95 5.60
CA THR A 203 -18.67 24.64 6.23
C THR A 203 -17.40 24.52 7.05
N LEU A 204 -17.54 24.02 8.26
CA LEU A 204 -16.49 23.55 9.13
C LEU A 204 -16.68 22.05 9.33
N SER A 205 -15.68 21.24 9.01
CA SER A 205 -15.73 19.79 9.11
C SER A 205 -14.53 19.23 9.87
N TRP A 206 -14.79 18.28 10.76
CA TRP A 206 -13.78 17.48 11.44
C TRP A 206 -14.12 16.00 11.29
N THR A 207 -13.14 15.18 10.96
CA THR A 207 -13.32 13.73 10.75
C THR A 207 -12.22 12.93 11.43
N ASN A 208 -12.62 11.95 12.24
CA ASN A 208 -11.76 10.89 12.76
C ASN A 208 -12.07 9.58 12.02
N PRO A 209 -11.18 9.09 11.13
CA PRO A 209 -11.42 7.88 10.35
C PRO A 209 -11.32 6.57 11.16
N TYR A 210 -10.70 6.59 12.33
CA TYR A 210 -10.46 5.40 13.15
C TYR A 210 -10.80 5.65 14.62
N VAL A 211 -12.10 5.71 14.92
CA VAL A 211 -12.58 5.85 16.30
C VAL A 211 -12.22 4.59 17.08
N MET A 212 -11.58 4.78 18.25
CA MET A 212 -11.12 3.67 19.10
C MET A 212 -10.26 2.64 18.34
N ASP A 213 -9.48 3.10 17.35
CA ASP A 213 -8.63 2.26 16.50
C ASP A 213 -9.42 1.14 15.76
N THR A 214 -10.72 1.34 15.55
CA THR A 214 -11.59 0.51 14.70
C THR A 214 -11.79 1.15 13.33
N HIS A 215 -12.37 0.42 12.37
CA HIS A 215 -12.72 0.96 11.04
C HIS A 215 -13.97 1.86 11.06
N LEU A 216 -14.40 2.33 12.23
CA LEU A 216 -15.49 3.27 12.38
C LEU A 216 -14.97 4.70 12.17
N THR A 217 -15.60 5.42 11.24
CA THR A 217 -15.35 6.84 11.02
C THR A 217 -16.40 7.69 11.72
N LEU A 218 -15.97 8.73 12.44
CA LEU A 218 -16.82 9.76 13.03
C LEU A 218 -16.52 11.10 12.37
N GLY A 219 -17.55 11.76 11.86
CA GLY A 219 -17.46 13.12 11.31
C GLY A 219 -18.40 14.06 12.05
N VAL A 220 -17.96 15.30 12.22
CA VAL A 220 -18.78 16.42 12.72
C VAL A 220 -18.68 17.53 11.68
N GLU A 221 -19.83 18.02 11.23
CA GLU A 221 -19.92 19.09 10.24
C GLU A 221 -20.87 20.19 10.75
N LEU A 222 -20.40 21.43 10.71
CA LEU A 222 -21.19 22.63 10.94
C LEU A 222 -21.28 23.40 9.64
N PHE A 223 -22.49 23.77 9.23
CA PHE A 223 -22.74 24.46 7.97
C PHE A 223 -23.69 25.65 8.15
N ASP A 224 -23.42 26.74 7.43
CA ASP A 224 -24.36 27.84 7.16
C ASP A 224 -24.57 27.88 5.65
N TRP A 225 -25.82 27.69 5.22
CA TRP A 225 -26.19 27.75 3.81
C TRP A 225 -27.32 28.76 3.63
N ARG A 226 -27.19 29.61 2.61
CA ARG A 226 -28.23 30.58 2.24
C ARG A 226 -28.43 30.54 0.73
N PHE A 227 -29.68 30.46 0.31
CA PHE A 227 -30.09 30.54 -1.08
C PHE A 227 -31.16 31.63 -1.20
N ALA A 228 -30.90 32.64 -2.02
CA ALA A 228 -31.85 33.71 -2.30
C ALA A 228 -32.69 33.34 -3.52
N PHE A 229 -33.99 33.16 -3.31
CA PHE A 229 -34.97 33.04 -4.39
C PHE A 229 -35.38 34.46 -4.82
N GLU A 230 -35.42 34.73 -6.12
CA GLU A 230 -36.15 35.90 -6.61
C GLU A 230 -37.62 35.49 -6.67
N ASP A 231 -38.45 36.16 -5.87
CA ASP A 231 -39.89 36.03 -6.00
C ASP A 231 -40.32 36.60 -7.35
N PHE A 232 -41.10 35.81 -8.10
CA PHE A 232 -41.63 36.20 -9.39
C PHE A 232 -42.85 37.10 -9.14
N ASP A 233 -42.66 38.41 -9.03
CA ASP A 233 -43.77 39.35 -9.02
C ASP A 233 -44.43 39.37 -10.41
N ARG A 234 -45.61 38.74 -10.52
CA ARG A 234 -46.48 38.84 -11.69
C ARG A 234 -47.19 40.19 -11.64
N ALA A 235 -46.79 41.12 -12.50
CA ALA A 235 -47.53 42.34 -12.80
C ALA A 235 -48.82 42.05 -13.57
#